data_AF-A0A239N5K8-F1
#
_entry.id   AF-A0A239N5K8-F1
#
_cell.length_a   1.000
_cell.length_b   1.000
_cell.length_c   1.000
_cell.angle_alpha   90.00
_cell.angle_beta   90.00
_cell.angle_gamma   90.00
#
_symmetry.space_group_name_H-M   'P 1'
#
loop_
_entity.id
_entity.type
_entity.pdbx_description
1 polymer ?
#
loop_
_entity_poly.entity_id
_entity_poly.type
_entity_poly.pdbx_seq_one_letter_code
_entity_poly.pdbx_strand_id
1 'polypeptide(L)'
;MIIPGMETADATELLGVDLARAQNELVRQLRNRRVELGLSGSQVAARMNVDASVVSRFEQGGTNATLATIRRYAKAVEAMVTYDVCSRTEHRKRTVGARADAFMATWTAAESPEPDSRATTPVPSATVLRRQFSAHSFSTAVSTA
;
A
#
# COMPACT_ATOMS: atom_id res chain seq x y z
N MET A 1 -9.09 16.59 -28.65
CA MET A 1 -10.16 15.57 -28.66
C MET A 1 -10.41 15.17 -27.21
N ILE A 2 -11.47 15.70 -26.61
CA ILE A 2 -11.89 15.41 -25.22
C ILE A 2 -12.95 14.31 -25.32
N ILE A 3 -12.80 13.21 -24.59
CA ILE A 3 -13.82 12.16 -24.54
C ILE A 3 -15.00 12.68 -23.70
N PRO A 4 -16.21 12.85 -24.28
CA PRO A 4 -17.39 13.27 -23.54
C PRO A 4 -17.74 12.25 -22.45
N GLY A 5 -18.03 12.71 -21.23
CA GLY A 5 -18.27 11.85 -20.05
C GLY A 5 -17.10 11.74 -19.05
N MET A 6 -15.94 12.35 -19.32
CA MET A 6 -14.87 12.58 -18.34
C MET A 6 -14.82 14.02 -17.83
N GLU A 7 -15.99 14.62 -17.63
CA GLU A 7 -16.12 16.03 -17.29
C GLU A 7 -15.87 16.22 -15.79
N THR A 8 -14.59 16.19 -15.42
CA THR A 8 -14.09 16.18 -14.03
C THR A 8 -14.58 14.97 -13.23
N ALA A 9 -13.69 14.09 -12.78
CA ALA A 9 -14.08 13.09 -11.78
C ALA A 9 -14.82 13.83 -10.66
N ASP A 10 -16.10 13.49 -10.46
CA ASP A 10 -16.99 14.24 -9.57
C ASP A 10 -16.33 14.31 -8.19
N ALA A 11 -16.44 15.47 -7.52
CA ALA A 11 -15.82 15.68 -6.22
C ALA A 11 -16.21 14.57 -5.23
N THR A 12 -17.41 14.00 -5.40
CA THR A 12 -17.97 12.84 -4.72
C THR A 12 -17.22 11.53 -5.01
N GLU A 13 -16.95 11.21 -6.27
CA GLU A 13 -16.22 9.99 -6.65
C GLU A 13 -14.82 9.99 -6.04
N LEU A 14 -14.13 11.12 -6.12
CA LEU A 14 -12.81 11.27 -5.55
C LEU A 14 -12.82 11.22 -4.01
N LEU A 15 -13.88 11.74 -3.36
CA LEU A 15 -14.08 11.59 -1.92
C LEU A 15 -14.23 10.10 -1.53
N GLY A 16 -15.00 9.33 -2.29
CA GLY A 16 -15.14 7.89 -2.09
C GLY A 16 -13.81 7.14 -2.13
N VAL A 17 -12.94 7.48 -3.09
CA VAL A 17 -11.59 6.92 -3.20
C VAL A 17 -10.73 7.27 -1.98
N ASP A 18 -10.75 8.53 -1.54
CA ASP A 18 -9.98 8.98 -0.38
C ASP A 18 -10.46 8.31 0.91
N LEU A 19 -11.78 8.12 1.09
CA LEU A 19 -12.35 7.39 2.23
C LEU A 19 -11.93 5.92 2.24
N ALA A 20 -12.00 5.23 1.10
CA ALA A 20 -11.56 3.84 0.98
C ALA A 20 -10.06 3.68 1.28
N ARG A 21 -9.23 4.65 0.85
CA ARG A 21 -7.80 4.69 1.18
C ARG A 21 -7.57 4.87 2.67
N ALA A 22 -8.26 5.81 3.32
CA ALA A 22 -8.16 6.03 4.75
C ALA A 22 -8.56 4.77 5.55
N GLN A 23 -9.61 4.07 5.13
CA GLN A 23 -10.04 2.82 5.75
C GLN A 23 -8.98 1.71 5.61
N ASN A 24 -8.43 1.51 4.41
CA ASN A 24 -7.38 0.51 4.18
C ASN A 24 -6.10 0.87 4.95
N GLU A 25 -5.79 2.15 5.08
CA GLU A 25 -4.66 2.63 5.87
C GLU A 25 -4.80 2.24 7.35
N LEU A 26 -5.98 2.43 7.94
CA LEU A 26 -6.25 2.01 9.32
C LEU A 26 -6.01 0.51 9.51
N VAL A 27 -6.52 -0.33 8.60
CA VAL A 27 -6.29 -1.78 8.63
C VAL A 27 -4.79 -2.10 8.55
N ARG A 28 -4.07 -1.42 7.67
CA ARG A 28 -2.62 -1.59 7.52
C ARG A 28 -1.87 -1.21 8.78
N GLN A 29 -2.21 -0.10 9.43
CA GLN A 29 -1.59 0.31 10.70
C GLN A 29 -1.79 -0.73 11.80
N LEU A 30 -3.01 -1.27 11.92
CA LEU A 30 -3.29 -2.35 12.87
C LEU A 30 -2.48 -3.62 12.56
N ARG A 31 -2.38 -4.00 11.28
CA ARG A 31 -1.54 -5.12 10.84
C ARG A 31 -0.05 -4.87 11.12
N ASN A 32 0.44 -3.67 10.89
CA ASN A 32 1.82 -3.31 11.18
C ASN A 32 2.09 -3.44 12.68
N ARG A 33 1.17 -2.94 13.52
CA ARG A 33 1.27 -3.10 14.97
C ARG A 33 1.31 -4.56 15.41
N ARG A 34 0.51 -5.43 14.77
CA ARG A 34 0.59 -6.89 14.97
C ARG A 34 2.01 -7.42 14.71
N VAL A 35 2.60 -7.02 13.58
CA VAL A 35 3.94 -7.46 13.17
C VAL A 35 5.02 -6.94 14.12
N GLU A 36 4.92 -5.69 14.58
CA GLU A 36 5.83 -5.10 15.59
C GLU A 36 5.84 -5.90 16.90
N LEU A 37 4.68 -6.42 17.31
CA LEU A 37 4.55 -7.28 18.48
C LEU A 37 4.98 -8.73 18.23
N GLY A 38 5.43 -9.07 17.02
CA GLY A 38 5.83 -10.44 16.65
C GLY A 38 4.67 -11.44 16.62
N LEU A 39 3.42 -10.97 16.54
CA LEU A 39 2.24 -11.82 16.60
C LEU A 39 1.87 -12.37 15.23
N SER A 40 1.52 -13.65 15.17
CA SER A 40 0.93 -14.26 13.98
C SER A 40 -0.57 -13.91 13.84
N GLY A 41 -1.11 -14.06 12.64
CA GLY A 41 -2.55 -13.87 12.41
C GLY A 41 -3.43 -14.83 13.23
N SER A 42 -2.98 -16.07 13.44
CA SER A 42 -3.69 -17.05 14.27
C SER A 42 -3.66 -16.70 15.76
N GLN A 43 -2.57 -16.12 16.25
CA GLN A 43 -2.47 -15.64 17.63
C GLN A 43 -3.44 -14.47 17.88
N VAL A 44 -3.54 -13.52 16.94
CA VAL A 44 -4.53 -12.45 17.03
C VAL A 44 -5.95 -12.99 16.96
N ALA A 45 -6.22 -13.97 16.08
CA ALA A 45 -7.52 -14.61 15.99
C ALA A 45 -7.94 -15.26 17.32
N ALA A 46 -7.02 -15.97 17.98
CA ALA A 46 -7.23 -16.55 19.30
C ALA A 46 -7.53 -15.46 20.36
N ARG A 47 -6.77 -14.36 20.38
CA ARG A 47 -7.03 -13.21 21.28
C ARG A 47 -8.38 -12.53 21.03
N MET A 48 -8.83 -12.53 19.78
CA MET A 48 -10.13 -12.00 19.36
C MET A 48 -11.29 -12.99 19.55
N ASN A 49 -10.99 -14.26 19.89
CA ASN A 49 -11.94 -15.37 19.92
C ASN A 49 -12.72 -15.54 18.59
N VAL A 50 -11.98 -15.57 17.48
CA VAL A 50 -12.52 -15.77 16.12
C VAL A 50 -11.64 -16.72 15.32
N ASP A 51 -12.14 -17.21 14.19
CA ASP A 51 -11.35 -18.00 13.25
C ASP A 51 -10.23 -17.20 12.59
N ALA A 52 -9.11 -17.87 12.29
CA ALA A 52 -7.99 -17.26 11.58
C ALA A 52 -8.38 -16.72 10.19
N SER A 53 -9.42 -17.28 9.56
CA SER A 53 -9.98 -16.80 8.29
C SER A 53 -10.58 -15.40 8.41
N VAL A 54 -11.16 -15.05 9.57
CA VAL A 54 -11.72 -13.73 9.85
C VAL A 54 -10.61 -12.68 9.90
N VAL A 55 -9.50 -13.00 10.58
CA VAL A 55 -8.32 -12.12 10.65
C VAL A 55 -7.66 -11.96 9.29
N SER A 56 -7.50 -13.06 8.54
CA SER A 56 -6.93 -13.01 7.19
C SER A 56 -7.76 -12.14 6.26
N ARG A 57 -9.09 -12.33 6.25
CA ARG A 57 -10.02 -11.51 5.46
C ARG A 57 -10.01 -10.04 5.89
N PHE A 58 -9.92 -9.78 7.19
CA PHE A 58 -9.80 -8.41 7.71
C PHE A 58 -8.52 -7.74 7.22
N GLU A 59 -7.38 -8.42 7.27
CA GLU A 59 -6.07 -7.86 6.87
C GLU A 59 -5.89 -7.73 5.35
N GLN A 60 -6.54 -8.57 4.55
CA GLN A 60 -6.52 -8.45 3.09
C GLN A 60 -7.23 -7.18 2.59
N GLY A 61 -8.06 -6.56 3.42
CA GLY A 61 -8.91 -5.44 3.01
C GLY A 61 -10.11 -5.89 2.19
N GLY A 62 -10.85 -4.93 1.64
CA GLY A 62 -12.04 -5.19 0.81
C GLY A 62 -13.27 -5.72 1.58
N THR A 63 -13.15 -5.93 2.89
CA THR A 63 -14.28 -6.30 3.75
C THR A 63 -14.78 -5.06 4.49
N ASN A 64 -16.10 -4.90 4.58
CA ASN A 64 -16.75 -3.86 5.39
C ASN A 64 -16.62 -4.20 6.88
N ALA A 65 -15.40 -4.07 7.42
CA ALA A 65 -15.14 -4.31 8.83
C ALA A 65 -15.90 -3.29 9.68
N THR A 66 -16.72 -3.80 10.60
CA THR A 66 -17.43 -2.93 11.55
C THR A 66 -16.46 -2.27 12.52
N LEU A 67 -16.86 -1.12 13.10
CA LEU A 67 -16.11 -0.50 14.19
C LEU A 67 -15.91 -1.45 15.38
N ALA A 68 -16.84 -2.38 15.62
CA ALA A 68 -16.69 -3.40 16.66
C ALA A 68 -15.52 -4.35 16.36
N THR A 69 -15.39 -4.78 15.10
CA THR A 69 -14.26 -5.62 14.66
C THR A 69 -12.93 -4.90 14.80
N ILE A 70 -12.88 -3.63 14.38
CA ILE A 70 -11.69 -2.77 14.51
C ILE A 70 -11.27 -2.66 15.98
N ARG A 71 -12.22 -2.38 16.89
CA ARG A 71 -11.93 -2.30 18.34
C ARG A 71 -11.43 -3.62 18.92
N ARG A 72 -12.01 -4.77 18.53
CA ARG A 72 -11.53 -6.09 18.99
C ARG A 72 -10.10 -6.36 18.51
N TYR A 73 -9.82 -6.06 17.25
CA TYR A 73 -8.48 -6.21 16.69
C TYR A 73 -7.49 -5.30 17.43
N ALA A 74 -7.80 -4.01 17.57
CA ALA A 74 -6.98 -3.04 18.28
C ALA A 74 -6.67 -3.50 19.72
N LYS A 75 -7.67 -4.00 20.45
CA LYS A 75 -7.49 -4.59 21.78
C LYS A 75 -6.53 -5.79 21.76
N ALA A 76 -6.63 -6.66 20.75
CA ALA A 76 -5.77 -7.84 20.63
C ALA A 76 -4.30 -7.51 20.33
N VAL A 77 -4.04 -6.34 19.72
CA VAL A 77 -2.69 -5.84 19.39
C VAL A 77 -2.26 -4.64 20.24
N GLU A 78 -2.94 -4.39 21.36
CA GLU A 78 -2.61 -3.33 22.31
C GLU A 78 -2.48 -1.94 21.65
N ALA A 79 -3.32 -1.68 20.65
CA ALA A 79 -3.37 -0.41 19.92
C ALA A 79 -4.52 0.47 20.40
N MET A 80 -4.29 1.78 20.39
CA MET A 80 -5.34 2.78 20.51
C MET A 80 -5.81 3.21 19.12
N VAL A 81 -7.12 3.29 18.91
CA VAL A 81 -7.71 3.80 17.67
C VAL A 81 -8.56 5.01 18.01
N THR A 82 -8.20 6.16 17.44
CA THR A 82 -8.94 7.42 17.54
C THR A 82 -9.54 7.77 16.20
N TYR A 83 -10.69 8.44 16.22
CA TYR A 83 -11.39 8.88 15.02
C TYR A 83 -11.37 10.41 14.96
N ASP A 84 -11.03 10.96 13.80
CA ASP A 84 -11.03 12.39 13.52
C ASP A 84 -11.84 12.65 12.25
N VAL A 85 -12.53 13.80 12.20
CA VAL A 85 -13.33 14.23 11.05
C VAL A 85 -12.78 15.55 10.54
N CYS A 86 -12.36 15.57 9.28
CA CYS A 86 -11.81 16.75 8.62
C CYS A 86 -12.32 16.83 7.17
N SER A 87 -12.16 17.99 6.55
CA SER A 87 -12.47 18.17 5.13
C SER A 87 -11.53 17.34 4.25
N ARG A 88 -11.98 16.96 3.04
CA ARG A 88 -11.14 16.26 2.06
C ARG A 88 -9.84 17.00 1.73
N THR A 89 -9.92 18.34 1.68
CA THR A 89 -8.75 19.19 1.43
C THR A 89 -7.74 19.11 2.57
N GLU A 90 -8.19 19.12 3.83
CA GLU A 90 -7.32 18.92 4.99
C GLU A 90 -6.75 17.50 5.03
N HIS A 91 -7.57 16.48 4.79
CA HIS A 91 -7.11 15.09 4.72
C HIS A 91 -6.00 14.93 3.67
N ARG A 92 -6.19 15.48 2.47
CA ARG A 92 -5.18 15.43 1.40
C ARG A 92 -3.90 16.16 1.79
N LYS A 93 -4.00 17.34 2.42
CA LYS A 93 -2.82 18.07 2.92
C LYS A 93 -2.04 17.24 3.95
N ARG A 94 -2.73 16.59 4.91
CA ARG A 94 -2.10 15.71 5.91
C ARG A 94 -1.44 14.48 5.28
N THR A 95 -2.13 13.82 4.35
CA THR A 95 -1.62 12.60 3.69
C THR A 95 -0.45 12.87 2.75
N VAL A 96 -0.48 14.00 2.02
CA VAL A 96 0.63 14.41 1.16
C VAL A 96 1.81 14.89 2.00
N GLY A 97 1.56 15.69 3.05
CA GLY A 97 2.57 16.10 4.01
C GLY A 97 3.31 14.90 4.62
N ALA A 98 2.58 13.94 5.16
CA ALA A 98 3.17 12.73 5.74
C ALA A 98 4.02 11.92 4.74
N ARG A 99 3.63 11.86 3.46
CA ARG A 99 4.43 11.22 2.41
C ARG A 99 5.69 12.01 2.07
N ALA A 100 5.59 13.34 1.99
CA ALA A 100 6.74 14.20 1.75
C ALA A 100 7.74 14.09 2.90
N ASP A 101 7.26 14.11 4.15
CA ASP A 101 8.09 13.95 5.35
C ASP A 101 8.82 12.60 5.36
N ALA A 102 8.11 11.50 5.03
CA ALA A 102 8.71 10.18 4.91
C ALA A 102 9.75 10.09 3.78
N PHE A 103 9.49 10.71 2.63
CA PHE A 103 10.43 10.80 1.51
C PHE A 103 11.67 11.60 1.90
N MET A 104 11.50 12.77 2.52
CA MET A 104 12.59 13.61 2.99
C MET A 104 13.42 12.91 4.05
N ALA A 105 12.81 12.22 5.01
CA ALA A 105 13.54 11.43 6.02
C ALA A 105 14.43 10.34 5.39
N THR A 106 13.94 9.70 4.33
CA THR A 106 14.71 8.69 3.58
C THR A 106 15.86 9.32 2.80
N TRP A 107 15.64 10.50 2.18
CA TRP A 107 16.66 11.21 1.42
C TRP A 107 17.74 11.80 2.32
N THR A 108 17.37 12.37 3.48
CA THR A 108 18.33 12.86 4.48
C THR A 108 19.13 11.75 5.14
N ALA A 109 18.58 10.53 5.25
CA ALA A 109 19.33 9.37 5.73
C ALA A 109 20.36 8.85 4.71
N ALA A 110 20.24 9.25 3.44
CA ALA A 110 21.15 8.87 2.36
C ALA A 110 22.30 9.87 2.14
N GLU A 111 22.34 10.99 2.87
CA GLU A 111 23.43 11.97 2.90
C GLU A 111 24.09 11.85 4.29
N SER A 112 25.28 11.29 4.54
CA SER A 112 26.54 11.19 3.80
C SER A 112 27.39 10.07 4.44
N PRO A 113 28.44 9.55 3.77
CA PRO A 113 29.74 10.12 4.10
C PRO A 113 30.40 10.73 2.86
N GLU A 114 30.99 11.91 3.08
CA GLU A 114 32.00 12.60 2.26
C GLU A 114 32.64 11.70 1.19
N PRO A 115 32.55 12.04 -0.10
CA PRO A 115 33.34 11.35 -1.11
C PRO A 115 34.81 11.67 -0.86
N ASP A 116 35.56 10.70 -0.32
CA ASP A 116 37.01 10.71 -0.31
C ASP A 116 37.49 10.93 -1.76
N SER A 117 38.05 12.11 -1.99
CA SER A 117 38.35 12.69 -3.31
C SER A 117 39.52 12.03 -4.05
N ARG A 118 39.80 10.74 -3.77
CA ARG A 118 40.95 10.02 -4.34
C ARG A 118 40.65 8.70 -5.05
N ALA A 119 39.39 8.29 -5.20
CA ALA A 119 39.07 7.06 -5.92
C ALA A 119 38.22 7.33 -7.17
N THR A 120 38.88 7.70 -8.28
CA THR A 120 38.27 7.55 -9.61
C THR A 120 38.22 6.06 -9.95
N THR A 121 37.10 5.40 -9.65
CA THR A 121 36.76 4.12 -10.28
C THR A 121 35.92 4.41 -11.53
N PRO A 122 36.24 3.80 -12.69
CA PRO A 122 35.46 4.03 -13.90
C PRO A 122 34.09 3.37 -13.76
N VAL A 123 33.03 4.16 -13.95
CA VAL A 123 31.65 3.69 -14.02
C VAL A 123 31.52 2.75 -15.23
N PRO A 124 31.10 1.48 -15.07
CA PRO A 124 30.85 0.63 -16.23
C PRO A 124 29.64 1.17 -17.00
N SER A 125 29.87 1.57 -18.24
CA SER A 125 28.83 1.97 -19.18
C SER A 125 27.77 0.87 -19.26
N ALA A 126 26.50 1.26 -19.06
CA ALA A 126 25.38 0.34 -19.11
C ALA A 126 25.29 -0.32 -20.50
N THR A 127 25.64 -1.60 -20.58
CA THR A 127 25.37 -2.43 -21.75
C THR A 127 23.86 -2.54 -21.95
N VAL A 128 23.35 -1.86 -22.97
CA VAL A 128 21.96 -1.99 -23.41
C VAL A 128 21.76 -3.41 -23.93
N LEU A 129 21.13 -4.27 -23.12
CA LEU A 129 20.70 -5.60 -23.52
C LEU A 129 19.52 -5.48 -24.49
N ARG A 130 19.83 -5.46 -25.79
CA ARG A 130 18.84 -5.48 -26.88
C ARG A 130 18.20 -6.87 -26.91
N ARG A 131 17.02 -7.03 -26.30
CA ARG A 131 16.21 -8.26 -26.41
C ARG A 131 15.84 -8.48 -27.88
N GLN A 132 16.37 -9.53 -28.50
CA GLN A 132 15.93 -10.01 -29.80
C GLN A 132 14.63 -10.80 -29.59
N PHE A 133 13.53 -10.33 -30.16
CA PHE A 133 12.28 -11.09 -30.23
C PHE A 133 12.42 -12.15 -31.34
N SER A 134 12.46 -13.43 -30.98
CA SER A 134 12.30 -14.53 -31.93
C SER A 134 10.81 -14.85 -32.05
N ALA A 135 10.22 -14.54 -33.21
CA ALA A 135 8.86 -14.97 -33.54
C ALA A 135 8.81 -16.50 -33.57
N HIS A 136 8.13 -17.11 -32.61
CA HIS A 136 7.75 -18.52 -32.71
C HIS A 136 6.38 -18.58 -33.39
N SER A 137 6.38 -19.14 -34.59
CA SER A 137 5.21 -19.43 -35.39
C SER A 137 4.29 -20.39 -34.64
N PHE A 138 3.04 -19.97 -34.40
CA PHE A 138 2.00 -20.88 -33.92
C PHE A 138 1.51 -21.74 -35.11
N SER A 139 1.63 -23.06 -34.98
CA SER A 139 1.07 -24.03 -35.92
C SER A 139 -0.37 -24.34 -35.52
N THR A 140 -1.31 -23.95 -36.38
CA THR A 140 -2.74 -24.26 -36.22
C THR A 140 -3.01 -25.63 -36.81
N ALA A 141 -3.28 -26.64 -35.97
CA ALA A 141 -3.83 -27.91 -36.42
C ALA A 141 -5.36 -27.88 -36.26
N VAL A 142 -6.06 -27.81 -37.39
CA VAL A 142 -7.50 -28.06 -37.50
C VAL A 142 -7.69 -29.58 -37.53
N SER A 143 -8.45 -30.12 -36.57
CA SER A 143 -8.90 -31.51 -36.57
C SER A 143 -10.36 -31.56 -37.01
N THR A 144 -10.60 -32.00 -38.23
CA THR A 144 -11.90 -32.43 -38.75
C THR A 144 -12.11 -33.91 -38.46
N ALA A 145 -13.30 -34.26 -37.98
CA ALA A 145 -13.91 -35.58 -38.09
C ALA A 145 -14.91 -35.57 -39.23
#